data_AF-A0A011P277-F1
#
_entry.id   AF-A0A011P277-F1
#
_cell.length_a   1.000
_cell.length_b   1.000
_cell.length_c   1.000
_cell.angle_alpha   90.00
_cell.angle_beta   90.00
_cell.angle_gamma   90.00
#
_symmetry.space_group_name_H-M   'P 1'
#
loop_
_entity.id
_entity.type
_entity.pdbx_description
1 polymer ?
#
loop_
_entity_poly.entity_id
_entity_poly.type
_entity_poly.pdbx_seq_one_letter_code
_entity_poly.pdbx_strand_id
1 'polypeptide(L)'
;MKAGDGEPMFHGRRAALKAIAAGGLALASGALAAAPATSSTADTTMLRRPIPSSGELIAAVGLGTYQSFDVPDSADPALEKVLARFVALGGQMVDSSPMDGG
;
A
#
# COMPACT_ATOMS: atom_id res chain seq x y z
N MET A 1 3.28 -26.52 47.79
CA MET A 1 4.24 -25.39 47.71
C MET A 1 4.97 -25.56 46.38
N LYS A 2 5.01 -24.68 45.36
CA LYS A 2 4.66 -23.26 45.10
C LYS A 2 4.72 -23.10 43.55
N ALA A 3 3.61 -22.79 42.87
CA ALA A 3 3.26 -21.55 42.11
C ALA A 3 4.27 -20.99 41.08
N GLY A 4 3.74 -20.52 39.94
CA GLY A 4 4.40 -19.64 38.94
C GLY A 4 4.37 -20.24 37.52
N ASP A 5 3.31 -20.13 36.72
CA ASP A 5 2.90 -18.97 35.89
C ASP A 5 4.05 -18.64 34.90
N GLY A 6 4.04 -18.95 33.60
CA GLY A 6 3.01 -18.66 32.60
C GLY A 6 3.32 -17.30 31.97
N GLU A 7 4.05 -17.23 30.85
CA GLU A 7 4.08 -16.02 30.00
C GLU A 7 4.43 -16.33 28.53
N PRO A 8 3.52 -16.12 27.56
CA PRO A 8 3.83 -16.07 26.14
C PRO A 8 4.26 -14.66 25.69
N MET A 9 5.53 -14.51 25.28
CA MET A 9 6.10 -13.27 24.73
C MET A 9 5.67 -12.99 23.28
N PHE A 10 4.43 -12.54 23.02
CA PHE A 10 4.09 -11.87 21.74
C PHE A 10 2.99 -10.81 21.87
N HIS A 11 3.19 -9.76 22.69
CA HIS A 11 2.21 -8.67 22.83
C HIS A 11 2.75 -7.23 22.63
N GLY A 12 4.03 -7.03 22.32
CA GLY A 12 4.66 -5.70 22.43
C GLY A 12 4.24 -4.60 21.43
N ARG A 13 3.99 -4.94 20.15
CA ARG A 13 3.78 -3.91 19.09
C ARG A 13 2.33 -3.43 18.96
N ARG A 14 1.38 -4.37 19.03
CA ARG A 14 -0.05 -4.07 18.86
C ARG A 14 -0.62 -3.39 20.10
N ALA A 15 -0.12 -3.72 21.29
CA ALA A 15 -0.50 -3.04 22.53
C ALA A 15 0.06 -1.61 22.57
N ALA A 16 1.32 -1.41 22.16
CA ALA A 16 1.91 -0.09 22.07
C ALA A 16 1.16 0.83 21.08
N LEU A 17 0.80 0.33 19.90
CA LEU A 17 -0.01 1.09 18.93
C LEU A 17 -1.39 1.45 19.48
N LYS A 18 -2.05 0.55 20.21
CA LYS A 18 -3.34 0.82 20.87
C LYS A 18 -3.21 1.86 21.99
N ALA A 19 -2.12 1.83 22.76
CA ALA A 19 -1.87 2.81 23.83
C ALA A 19 -1.59 4.20 23.27
N ILE A 20 -0.84 4.32 22.17
CA ILE A 20 -0.59 5.61 21.50
C ILE A 20 -1.89 6.17 20.90
N ALA A 21 -2.70 5.33 20.24
CA ALA A 21 -3.99 5.74 19.70
C ALA A 21 -5.00 6.18 20.79
N ALA A 22 -5.01 5.51 21.95
CA ALA A 22 -5.87 5.87 23.07
C ALA A 22 -5.39 7.13 23.82
N GLY A 23 -4.07 7.34 23.93
CA GLY A 23 -3.47 8.51 24.58
C GLY A 23 -3.62 9.80 23.78
N GLY A 24 -3.60 9.72 22.43
CA GLY A 24 -3.80 10.89 21.56
C GLY A 24 -5.21 11.47 21.60
N LEU A 25 -6.22 10.67 21.98
CA LEU A 25 -7.61 11.11 22.03
C LEU A 25 -7.97 11.90 23.30
N ALA A 26 -7.15 11.84 24.35
CA ALA A 26 -7.45 12.48 25.65
C ALA A 26 -6.96 13.93 25.78
N LEU A 27 -6.15 14.44 24.84
CA LEU A 27 -5.61 15.82 24.87
C LEU A 27 -6.20 16.75 23.79
N ALA A 28 -7.14 16.28 22.99
CA ALA A 28 -7.68 17.03 21.84
C ALA A 28 -9.16 17.45 21.99
N SER A 29 -9.74 17.36 23.19
CA SER A 29 -11.17 17.66 23.42
C SER A 29 -11.56 19.14 23.31
N GLY A 30 -10.68 20.03 22.85
CA GLY A 30 -10.90 21.48 22.84
C GLY A 30 -10.81 22.19 21.47
N ALA A 31 -10.41 21.51 20.38
CA ALA A 31 -10.13 22.20 19.12
C ALA A 31 -10.55 21.44 17.85
N LEU A 32 -11.51 20.51 17.94
CA LEU A 32 -12.04 19.80 16.76
C LEU A 32 -13.33 20.43 16.21
N ALA A 33 -13.43 21.76 16.28
CA ALA A 33 -14.50 22.48 15.61
C ALA A 33 -14.16 22.68 14.13
N ALA A 34 -14.79 21.87 13.29
CA ALA A 34 -15.06 22.11 11.88
C ALA A 34 -13.84 22.23 10.94
N ALA A 35 -13.14 21.11 10.70
CA ALA A 35 -12.60 20.89 9.37
C ALA A 35 -13.78 20.45 8.48
N PRO A 36 -14.05 21.09 7.32
CA PRO A 36 -15.04 20.56 6.40
C PRO A 36 -14.55 19.20 5.94
N ALA A 37 -15.31 18.15 6.26
CA ALA A 37 -15.14 16.88 5.60
C ALA A 37 -15.52 17.12 4.13
N THR A 38 -14.52 17.42 3.31
CA THR A 38 -14.65 17.37 1.86
C THR A 38 -14.82 15.91 1.50
N SER A 39 -16.06 15.42 1.58
CA SER A 39 -16.48 14.24 0.85
C SER A 39 -16.40 14.58 -0.64
N SER A 40 -15.18 14.60 -1.16
CA SER A 40 -14.95 14.48 -2.59
C SER A 40 -15.48 13.10 -2.94
N THR A 41 -16.60 13.06 -3.65
CA THR A 41 -16.97 11.89 -4.44
C THR A 41 -15.81 11.72 -5.41
N ALA A 42 -14.78 10.98 -4.97
CA ALA A 42 -13.59 10.77 -5.76
C ALA A 42 -14.06 10.07 -7.02
N ASP A 43 -14.05 10.82 -8.11
CA ASP A 43 -14.09 10.25 -9.44
C ASP A 43 -13.04 9.14 -9.42
N THR A 44 -13.46 7.89 -9.65
CA THR A 44 -12.58 6.69 -9.54
C THR A 44 -11.54 6.64 -10.67
N THR A 45 -11.23 7.78 -11.24
CA THR A 45 -10.24 7.99 -12.29
C THR A 45 -8.83 7.84 -11.71
N MET A 46 -7.99 7.09 -12.44
CA MET A 46 -6.58 6.88 -12.11
C MET A 46 -5.88 8.23 -11.90
N LEU A 47 -5.27 8.42 -10.72
CA LEU A 47 -4.45 9.60 -10.43
C LEU A 47 -3.26 9.64 -11.39
N ARG A 48 -2.96 10.82 -11.96
CA ARG A 48 -1.81 11.01 -12.85
C ARG A 48 -0.86 12.07 -12.33
N ARG A 49 0.44 11.93 -12.61
CA ARG A 49 1.50 12.87 -12.22
C ARG A 49 2.43 13.13 -13.41
N PRO A 50 2.97 14.35 -13.55
CA PRO A 50 3.94 14.66 -14.60
C PRO A 50 5.32 14.09 -14.25
N ILE A 51 6.05 13.59 -15.25
CA ILE A 51 7.49 13.37 -15.16
C ILE A 51 8.19 14.74 -15.16
N PRO A 52 9.03 15.09 -14.16
CA PRO A 52 9.56 16.45 -14.03
C PRO A 52 10.34 16.99 -15.23
N SER A 53 11.04 16.13 -15.96
CA SER A 53 11.87 16.53 -17.10
C SER A 53 11.09 16.67 -18.42
N SER A 54 10.07 15.83 -18.65
CA SER A 54 9.32 15.80 -19.92
C SER A 54 7.93 16.42 -19.82
N GLY A 55 7.36 16.55 -18.62
CA GLY A 55 5.98 16.95 -18.40
C GLY A 55 4.94 15.87 -18.75
N GLU A 56 5.37 14.69 -19.20
CA GLU A 56 4.46 13.59 -19.56
C GLU A 56 3.63 13.15 -18.35
N LEU A 57 2.30 13.14 -18.50
CA LEU A 57 1.38 12.67 -17.47
C LEU A 57 1.30 11.14 -17.48
N ILE A 58 1.74 10.51 -16.40
CA ILE A 58 1.67 9.05 -16.22
C ILE A 58 0.78 8.71 -15.03
N ALA A 59 0.20 7.50 -15.04
CA ALA A 59 -0.47 6.95 -13.86
C ALA A 59 0.47 6.99 -12.65
N ALA A 60 -0.06 7.44 -11.51
CA ALA A 60 0.70 7.60 -10.27
C ALA A 60 1.15 6.25 -9.67
N VAL A 61 0.56 5.14 -10.13
CA VAL A 61 0.87 3.78 -9.72
C VAL A 61 1.44 3.02 -10.91
N GLY A 62 2.60 2.41 -10.74
CA GLY A 62 3.24 1.49 -11.68
C GLY A 62 3.29 0.05 -11.15
N LEU A 63 3.76 -0.87 -11.99
CA LEU A 63 3.93 -2.29 -11.68
C LEU A 63 5.41 -2.68 -11.81
N GLY A 64 6.05 -3.13 -10.72
CA GLY A 64 7.42 -3.67 -10.75
C GLY A 64 7.43 -5.18 -10.95
N THR A 65 8.43 -5.71 -11.68
CA THR A 65 8.52 -7.14 -12.00
C THR A 65 9.39 -7.96 -11.03
N TYR A 66 10.28 -7.33 -10.27
CA TYR A 66 11.22 -8.03 -9.38
C TYR A 66 10.52 -9.03 -8.43
N GLN A 67 11.01 -10.28 -8.43
CA GLN A 67 10.48 -11.46 -7.72
C GLN A 67 9.07 -11.92 -8.14
N SER A 68 8.13 -11.00 -8.36
CA SER A 68 6.72 -11.35 -8.60
C SER A 68 6.49 -11.96 -10.00
N PHE A 69 7.39 -11.68 -10.94
CA PHE A 69 7.36 -12.20 -12.31
C PHE A 69 8.48 -13.22 -12.58
N ASP A 70 9.22 -13.63 -11.54
CA ASP A 70 10.27 -14.65 -11.63
C ASP A 70 9.62 -16.05 -11.60
N VAL A 71 9.04 -16.43 -12.74
CA VAL A 71 8.36 -17.71 -12.94
C VAL A 71 9.13 -18.57 -13.95
N PRO A 72 9.05 -19.91 -13.87
CA PRO A 72 9.67 -20.80 -14.86
C PRO A 72 9.19 -20.47 -16.29
N ASP A 73 9.97 -20.84 -17.33
CA ASP A 73 9.80 -20.54 -18.76
C ASP A 73 8.39 -20.72 -19.39
N SER A 74 7.44 -21.31 -18.66
CA SER A 74 6.02 -21.30 -19.02
C SER A 74 5.34 -19.98 -18.64
N ALA A 75 4.65 -19.35 -19.60
CA ALA A 75 3.76 -18.23 -19.31
C ALA A 75 2.75 -18.61 -18.21
N ASP A 76 2.86 -17.97 -17.04
CA ASP A 76 1.90 -18.16 -15.96
C ASP A 76 0.58 -17.42 -16.30
N PRO A 77 -0.54 -18.13 -16.52
CA PRO A 77 -1.83 -17.51 -16.84
C PRO A 77 -2.36 -16.59 -15.73
N ALA A 78 -1.80 -16.66 -14.51
CA ALA A 78 -2.10 -15.70 -13.45
C ALA A 78 -1.46 -14.33 -13.72
N LEU A 79 -0.22 -14.29 -14.23
CA LEU A 79 0.47 -13.04 -14.55
C LEU A 79 -0.18 -12.30 -15.72
N GLU A 80 -0.69 -13.05 -16.71
CA GLU A 80 -1.51 -12.48 -17.80
C GLU A 80 -2.73 -11.75 -17.24
N LYS A 81 -3.45 -12.35 -16.28
CA LYS A 81 -4.61 -11.72 -15.63
C LYS A 81 -4.23 -10.48 -14.83
N VAL A 82 -3.07 -10.48 -14.19
CA VAL A 82 -2.55 -9.30 -13.47
C VAL A 82 -2.33 -8.16 -14.45
N LEU A 83 -1.63 -8.41 -15.55
CA LEU A 83 -1.37 -7.40 -16.58
C LEU A 83 -2.67 -6.90 -17.22
N ALA A 84 -3.59 -7.79 -17.57
CA ALA A 84 -4.89 -7.43 -18.13
C ALA A 84 -5.68 -6.52 -17.18
N ARG A 85 -5.71 -6.86 -15.88
CA ARG A 85 -6.40 -6.05 -14.87
C ARG A 85 -5.69 -4.72 -14.62
N PHE A 86 -4.36 -4.70 -14.62
CA PHE A 86 -3.57 -3.48 -14.45
C PHE A 86 -3.89 -2.48 -15.56
N VAL A 87 -3.90 -2.92 -16.82
CA VAL A 87 -4.27 -2.07 -17.96
C VAL A 87 -5.74 -1.63 -17.88
N ALA A 88 -6.66 -2.54 -17.56
CA ALA A 88 -8.08 -2.22 -17.44
C ALA A 88 -8.39 -1.17 -16.36
N LEU A 89 -7.55 -1.10 -15.32
CA LEU A 89 -7.65 -0.09 -14.25
C LEU A 89 -6.91 1.21 -14.58
N GLY A 90 -6.28 1.33 -15.76
CA GLY A 90 -5.59 2.53 -16.22
C GLY A 90 -4.08 2.56 -15.89
N GLY A 91 -3.46 1.43 -15.59
CA GLY A 91 -2.02 1.31 -15.41
C GLY A 91 -1.24 1.62 -16.71
N GLN A 92 -0.12 2.33 -16.59
CA GLN A 92 0.65 2.82 -17.76
C GLN A 92 2.16 2.49 -17.73
N MET A 93 2.69 2.02 -16.59
CA MET A 93 4.13 1.85 -16.39
C MET A 93 4.41 0.45 -15.83
N VAL A 94 5.27 -0.30 -16.52
CA VAL A 94 5.88 -1.54 -16.01
C VAL A 94 7.38 -1.30 -15.87
N ASP A 95 7.89 -1.50 -14.65
CA ASP A 95 9.31 -1.37 -14.31
C ASP A 95 9.96 -2.75 -14.28
N SER A 96 11.05 -2.90 -15.05
CA SER A 96 11.77 -4.17 -15.21
C SER A 96 13.27 -3.94 -15.35
N SER A 97 14.07 -4.95 -14.98
CA SER A 97 15.52 -4.92 -15.18
C SER A 97 16.05 -6.23 -15.79
N PRO A 98 17.24 -6.22 -16.44
CA PRO A 98 17.90 -7.45 -16.88
C PRO A 98 18.28 -8.40 -15.74
N MET A 99 18.25 -7.92 -14.49
CA MET A 99 18.51 -8.71 -13.28
C MET A 99 17.23 -9.35 -12.71
N ASP A 100 16.06 -8.98 -13.24
CA ASP A 100 14.77 -9.54 -12.82
C ASP A 100 14.56 -10.87 -13.55
N GLY A 101 15.19 -11.92 -13.04
CA GLY A 101 15.13 -13.28 -13.57
C GLY A 101 16.33 -14.06 -13.07
N GLY A 102 16.08 -15.14 -12.33
CA GLY A 102 17.12 -16.04 -11.82
C GLY A 102 17.75 -16.91 -12.91
#